data_AF-A0A382FAR7-F1
#
_entry.id   AF-A0A382FAR7-F1
#
_cell.length_a   1.000
_cell.length_b   1.000
_cell.length_c   1.000
_cell.angle_alpha   90.00
_cell.angle_beta   90.00
_cell.angle_gamma   90.00
#
_symmetry.space_group_name_H-M   'P 1'
#
loop_
_entity.id
_entity.type
_entity.pdbx_description
1 polymer ?
#
loop_
_entity_poly.entity_id
_entity_poly.type
_entity_poly.pdbx_seq_one_letter_code
_entity_poly.pdbx_strand_id
1 'polypeptide(L)' 'MSIQLVLLKSGEEVIADVKELRDTNDELVSYVFKDPYCIKIKKNQVLAEGENQAKHHLA' A
#
# COMPACT_ATOMS: atom_id res chain seq x y z
N MET A 1 -9.61 4.74 15.05
CA MET A 1 -8.53 5.26 14.18
C MET A 1 -7.78 4.06 13.65
N SER A 2 -7.94 3.77 12.37
CA SER A 2 -7.31 2.61 11.72
C SER A 2 -6.66 3.11 10.45
N ILE A 3 -5.32 3.10 10.41
CA ILE A 3 -4.59 3.34 9.18
C ILE A 3 -4.64 2.04 8.37
N GLN A 4 -5.11 2.14 7.14
CA GLN A 4 -5.22 1.02 6.21
C GLN A 4 -4.28 1.21 5.03
N LEU A 5 -3.81 0.10 4.49
CA LEU A 5 -3.11 0.03 3.20
C LEU A 5 -4.14 -0.26 2.11
N VAL A 6 -4.18 0.60 1.09
CA VAL A 6 -5.11 0.53 -0.03
C VAL A 6 -4.32 0.42 -1.33
N LEU A 7 -4.72 -0.54 -2.18
CA LEU A 7 -4.22 -0.65 -3.54
C LEU A 7 -5.26 -0.06 -4.49
N LEU A 8 -4.89 1.01 -5.19
CA LEU A 8 -5.77 1.68 -6.15
C LEU A 8 -5.77 0.93 -7.49
N LYS A 9 -6.85 1.13 -8.28
CA LYS A 9 -6.97 0.56 -9.63
C LYS A 9 -5.89 1.05 -10.60
N SER A 10 -5.27 2.20 -10.30
CA SER A 10 -4.08 2.71 -11.01
C SER A 10 -2.82 1.86 -10.75
N GLY A 11 -2.84 0.97 -9.75
CA GLY A 11 -1.69 0.22 -9.27
C GLY A 11 -0.88 0.95 -8.20
N GLU A 12 -1.31 2.13 -7.76
CA GLU A 12 -0.67 2.89 -6.69
C GLU A 12 -1.04 2.32 -5.32
N GLU A 13 -0.06 2.26 -4.42
CA GLU A 13 -0.22 1.85 -3.03
C GLU A 13 -0.33 3.10 -2.15
N VAL A 14 -1.39 3.18 -1.35
CA VAL A 14 -1.69 4.34 -0.50
C VAL A 14 -1.95 3.88 0.93
N ILE A 15 -1.36 4.55 1.92
CA ILE A 15 -1.75 4.41 3.32
C ILE A 15 -2.55 5.64 3.76
N ALA A 16 -3.67 5.42 4.44
CA ALA A 16 -4.55 6.51 4.90
C ALA A 16 -5.43 6.06 6.08
N ASP A 17 -6.01 7.01 6.82
CA ASP A 17 -7.18 6.74 7.66
C ASP A 17 -8.42 6.68 6.76
N VAL A 18 -8.90 5.48 6.50
CA VAL A 18 -10.00 5.24 5.56
C VAL A 18 -11.32 5.26 6.32
N LYS A 19 -12.27 6.04 5.81
CA LYS A 19 -13.63 6.10 6.32
C LYS A 19 -14.64 5.75 5.24
N GLU A 20 -15.69 5.07 5.64
CA GLU A 20 -16.84 4.84 4.77
C GLU A 20 -17.77 6.03 4.82
N LEU A 21 -18.15 6.54 3.66
CA LEU A 21 -19.26 7.46 3.51
C LEU A 21 -20.49 6.64 3.13
N ARG A 22 -21.49 6.68 4.01
CA ARG A 22 -22.77 6.00 3.83
C ARG A 22 -23.87 7.01 3.65
N ASP A 23 -24.90 6.66 2.87
CA ASP A 23 -26.06 7.53 2.67
C ASP A 23 -27.07 7.42 3.83
N THR A 24 -28.24 8.05 3.67
CA THR A 24 -29.32 8.02 4.67
C THR A 24 -29.94 6.63 4.86
N ASN A 25 -29.75 5.72 3.93
CA ASN A 25 -30.22 4.33 3.98
C ASN A 25 -29.14 3.37 4.48
N ASP A 26 -28.00 3.88 4.95
CA ASP A 26 -26.81 3.12 5.37
C ASP A 26 -26.13 2.36 4.22
N GLU A 27 -26.41 2.73 2.96
CA GLU A 27 -25.73 2.15 1.80
C GLU A 27 -24.35 2.77 1.60
N LEU A 28 -23.35 1.93 1.33
CA LEU A 28 -21.98 2.38 1.08
C LEU A 28 -21.91 3.13 -0.24
N VAL A 29 -21.58 4.42 -0.18
CA VAL A 29 -21.46 5.29 -1.35
C VAL A 29 -20.00 5.41 -1.79
N SER A 30 -19.10 5.65 -0.85
CA SER A 30 -17.68 5.87 -1.16
C SER A 30 -16.76 5.65 0.04
N TYR A 31 -15.46 5.58 -0.24
CA TYR A 31 -14.41 5.61 0.77
C TYR A 31 -13.71 6.97 0.73
N VAL A 32 -13.50 7.56 1.90
CA VAL A 32 -12.77 8.81 2.08
C VAL A 32 -11.42 8.49 2.71
N PHE A 33 -10.35 8.94 2.04
CA PHE A 33 -8.99 8.82 2.55
C PHE A 33 -8.60 10.10 3.26
N LYS A 34 -8.40 10.02 4.57
CA LYS A 34 -7.88 11.13 5.37
C LYS A 34 -6.37 10.98 5.53
N ASP A 35 -5.67 12.10 5.34
CA ASP A 35 -4.21 12.21 5.39
C ASP A 35 -3.49 11.11 4.57
N PRO A 36 -3.75 11.00 3.24
CA PRO A 36 -3.21 9.92 2.43
C PRO A 36 -1.73 10.11 2.10
N TYR A 37 -0.98 9.00 2.07
CA TYR A 37 0.40 8.95 1.63
C TYR A 37 0.59 7.83 0.60
N CYS A 38 1.12 8.18 -0.57
CA CYS A 38 1.55 7.18 -1.55
C CYS A 38 2.85 6.52 -1.06
N ILE A 39 2.88 5.19 -1.07
CA ILE A 39 4.04 4.40 -0.68
C ILE A 39 4.45 3.46 -1.81
N LYS A 40 5.63 2.85 -1.65
CA LYS A 40 6.05 1.70 -2.44
C LYS A 40 6.52 0.62 -1.50
N ILE A 41 5.84 -0.52 -1.49
CA ILE A 41 6.21 -1.66 -0.68
C ILE A 41 7.38 -2.36 -1.36
N LYS A 42 8.57 -2.14 -0.82
CA LYS A 42 9.73 -2.96 -1.17
C LYS A 42 9.53 -4.30 -0.46
N LYS A 43 9.27 -5.35 -1.25
CA LYS A 43 9.36 -6.72 -0.74
C LYS A 43 10.77 -6.87 -0.17
N ASN A 44 10.91 -7.16 1.13
CA ASN A 44 12.20 -7.56 1.66
C ASN A 44 12.67 -8.72 0.78
N GLN A 45 13.83 -8.56 0.16
CA GLN A 45 14.53 -9.68 -0.45
C GLN A 45 14.81 -10.62 0.70
N VAL A 46 13.97 -11.66 0.84
CA VAL A 46 14.38 -12.82 1.62
C VAL A 46 15.61 -13.32 0.88
N LEU A 47 16.78 -13.16 1.51
CA LEU A 47 18.01 -13.78 1.04
C LEU A 47 17.79 -15.28 1.14
N ALA A 48 17.23 -15.87 0.10
CA ALA A 48 17.25 -17.31 -0.08
C ALA A 48 18.69 -17.67 -0.48
N GLU A 49 19.26 -18.68 0.16
CA GLU A 49 20.50 -19.32 -0.29
C GLU A 49 20.22 -20.02 -1.63
N GLY A 50 20.15 -19.25 -2.70
CA GLY A 50 20.19 -19.71 -4.09
C GLY A 50 21.58 -19.48 -4.65
N GLU A 51 22.07 -20.40 -5.48
CA GLU A 51 23.43 -20.36 -6.03
C GLU A 51 23.74 -19.00 -6.71
N ASN A 52 24.49 -18.18 -5.97
CA ASN A 52 25.40 -17.14 -6.41
C ASN A 52 25.04 -16.40 -7.71
N GLN A 53 24.37 -15.25 -7.63
CA GLN A 53 24.43 -14.27 -8.72
C GLN A 53 24.60 -12.81 -8.24
N ALA A 54 25.61 -12.20 -8.86
CA ALA A 54 26.01 -10.80 -8.92
C ALA A 54 26.65 -10.16 -7.66
N LYS A 55 27.99 -10.18 -7.65
CA LYS A 55 28.84 -9.32 -6.83
C LYS A 55 28.53 -7.85 -7.13
N HIS A 56 28.26 -7.04 -6.10
CA HIS A 56 28.24 -5.59 -6.22
C HIS A 56 29.64 -5.10 -6.66
N HIS A 57 29.73 -4.40 -7.78
CA HIS A 57 30.89 -3.58 -8.11
C HIS A 57 30.75 -2.29 -7.29
N LEU A 58 31.56 -2.16 -6.23
CA LEU A 58 31.70 -0.91 -5.50
C LEU A 58 32.47 0.07 -6.40
N ALA A 59 31.87 1.23 -6.65
CA ALA A 59 32.55 2.39 -7.22
C ALA A 59 33.40 3.08 -6.13
#